data_AF-A0A5S6QNW8-F1
#
_entry.id   AF-A0A5S6QNW8-F1
#
_cell.length_a   1.000
_cell.length_b   1.000
_cell.length_c   1.000
_cell.angle_alpha   90.00
_cell.angle_beta   90.00
_cell.angle_gamma   90.00
#
_symmetry.space_group_name_H-M   'P 1'
#
loop_
_entity.id
_entity.type
_entity.pdbx_description
1 polymer ?
#
loop_
_entity_poly.entity_id
_entity_poly.type
_entity_poly.pdbx_seq_one_letter_code
_entity_poly.pdbx_strand_id
1 'polypeptide(L)'
;MKLAFILLITYLTCALGKKKEEETMRRIKLILKPSDADKRVRDELRSRINKAEETCREEKCNTEWSSLVKGTEQDTFGELVREYDKCMDKCRMQTIGREVGMLQEIMKKADFWKNLMQIEEEMSLQDALAYWTEIKEEFKYLEEAERKYESAQEALKLTEDEESKVKQLKQEAKRQQIICRTGECASLHQKLLQAEKAKDKVELTMQYDQCMTRCMQVVADRVKEMQRLRAKKDYLKAMKEIRKEMSVLEALRYFDDVKRDLGMID
;
A
#
# COMPACT_ATOMS: atom_id res chain seq x y z
N MET A 1 -1.61 -50.54 7.25
CA MET A 1 -1.70 -49.23 7.92
C MET A 1 -0.43 -48.38 7.80
N LYS A 2 0.77 -48.87 8.15
CA LYS A 2 2.03 -48.08 8.06
C LYS A 2 2.39 -47.59 6.64
N LEU A 3 2.19 -48.41 5.61
CA LEU A 3 2.43 -48.02 4.21
C LEU A 3 1.48 -46.93 3.71
N ALA A 4 0.21 -46.94 4.15
CA ALA A 4 -0.77 -45.91 3.78
C ALA A 4 -0.45 -44.56 4.42
N PHE A 5 0.06 -44.56 5.66
CA PHE A 5 0.51 -43.33 6.34
C PHE A 5 1.74 -42.71 5.69
N ILE A 6 2.72 -43.53 5.26
CA ILE A 6 3.92 -43.02 4.57
C ILE A 6 3.55 -42.41 3.21
N LEU A 7 2.66 -43.06 2.45
CA LEU A 7 2.15 -42.52 1.17
C LEU A 7 1.33 -41.23 1.37
N LEU A 8 0.53 -41.14 2.44
CA LEU A 8 -0.20 -39.90 2.78
C LEU A 8 0.72 -38.74 3.12
N ILE A 9 1.78 -38.99 3.90
CA ILE A 9 2.76 -37.96 4.28
C ILE A 9 3.55 -37.48 3.05
N THR A 10 3.99 -38.38 2.16
CA THR A 10 4.70 -37.99 0.93
C THR A 10 3.80 -37.26 -0.07
N TYR A 11 2.52 -37.62 -0.17
CA TYR A 11 1.55 -36.86 -0.95
C TYR A 11 1.32 -35.46 -0.38
N LEU A 12 1.20 -35.33 0.95
CA LEU A 12 1.04 -34.04 1.63
C LEU A 12 2.26 -33.13 1.45
N THR A 13 3.48 -33.66 1.56
CA THR A 13 4.70 -32.85 1.36
C THR A 13 4.88 -32.42 -0.09
N CYS A 14 4.57 -33.28 -1.07
CA CYS A 14 4.56 -32.90 -2.49
C CYS A 14 3.48 -31.85 -2.81
N ALA A 15 2.28 -31.97 -2.25
CA ALA A 15 1.21 -31.00 -2.45
C ALA A 15 1.55 -29.64 -1.82
N LEU A 16 2.17 -29.63 -0.63
CA LEU A 16 2.66 -28.42 0.03
C LEU A 16 3.80 -27.77 -0.77
N GLY A 17 4.73 -28.57 -1.30
CA GLY A 17 5.82 -28.10 -2.16
C GLY A 17 5.30 -27.40 -3.42
N LYS A 18 4.40 -28.04 -4.17
CA LYS A 18 3.77 -27.44 -5.35
C LYS A 18 3.02 -26.15 -5.05
N LYS A 19 2.27 -26.12 -3.93
CA LYS A 19 1.55 -24.91 -3.52
C LYS A 19 2.50 -23.74 -3.25
N LYS A 20 3.65 -24.00 -2.62
CA LYS A 20 4.68 -22.99 -2.35
C LYS A 20 5.36 -22.51 -3.63
N GLU A 21 5.65 -23.41 -4.57
CA GLU A 21 6.20 -23.05 -5.88
C GLU A 21 5.23 -22.15 -6.67
N GLU A 22 3.94 -22.51 -6.72
CA GLU A 22 2.91 -21.69 -7.36
C GLU A 22 2.75 -20.32 -6.71
N GLU A 23 2.77 -20.25 -5.38
CA GLU A 23 2.69 -18.99 -4.63
C GLU A 23 3.91 -18.10 -4.89
N THR A 24 5.12 -18.69 -4.89
CA THR A 24 6.35 -17.99 -5.23
C THR A 24 6.27 -17.44 -6.64
N MET A 25 5.80 -18.25 -7.60
CA MET A 25 5.65 -17.82 -8.98
C MET A 25 4.63 -16.67 -9.11
N ARG A 26 3.50 -16.72 -8.40
CA ARG A 26 2.55 -15.59 -8.38
C ARG A 26 3.20 -14.29 -7.91
N ARG A 27 4.05 -14.36 -6.87
CA ARG A 27 4.79 -13.19 -6.36
C ARG A 27 5.80 -12.67 -7.37
N ILE A 28 6.54 -13.57 -8.05
CA ILE A 28 7.44 -13.19 -9.15
C ILE A 28 6.67 -12.49 -10.27
N LYS A 29 5.50 -13.01 -10.64
CA LYS A 29 4.62 -12.41 -11.67
C LYS A 29 4.19 -10.99 -11.26
N LEU A 30 3.97 -10.68 -9.98
CA LEU A 30 3.66 -9.31 -9.55
C LEU A 30 4.82 -8.33 -9.75
N ILE A 31 6.06 -8.81 -9.62
CA ILE A 31 7.28 -8.00 -9.77
C ILE A 31 7.64 -7.82 -11.24
N LEU A 32 7.74 -8.93 -11.99
CA LEU A 32 8.33 -8.93 -13.33
C LEU A 32 7.34 -8.65 -14.45
N LYS A 33 6.06 -9.04 -14.30
CA LYS A 33 5.09 -8.85 -15.39
C LYS A 33 4.95 -7.35 -15.70
N PRO A 34 5.20 -6.93 -16.96
CA PRO A 34 4.95 -5.56 -17.38
C PRO A 34 3.45 -5.23 -17.29
N SER A 35 3.17 -3.98 -16.96
CA SER A 35 1.81 -3.46 -16.78
C SER A 35 1.73 -2.02 -17.28
N ASP A 36 0.52 -1.55 -17.60
CA ASP A 36 0.30 -0.15 -17.98
C ASP A 36 0.68 0.82 -16.85
N ALA A 37 0.61 0.34 -15.61
CA ALA A 37 1.08 1.07 -14.45
C ALA A 37 2.59 1.34 -14.47
N ASP A 38 3.39 0.41 -15.01
CA ASP A 38 4.84 0.60 -15.12
C ASP A 38 5.15 1.83 -16.01
N LYS A 39 4.34 2.11 -17.05
CA LYS A 39 4.51 3.32 -17.85
C LYS A 39 4.35 4.58 -17.00
N ARG A 40 3.27 4.66 -16.21
CA ARG A 40 3.02 5.79 -15.31
C ARG A 40 4.14 5.97 -14.30
N VAL A 41 4.57 4.87 -13.67
CA VAL A 41 5.66 4.91 -12.68
C VAL A 41 6.97 5.38 -13.32
N ARG A 42 7.30 4.95 -14.56
CA ARG A 42 8.49 5.46 -15.26
C ARG A 42 8.41 6.97 -15.49
N ASP A 43 7.27 7.47 -15.95
CA ASP A 43 7.10 8.89 -16.23
C ASP A 43 7.22 9.73 -14.93
N GLU A 44 6.63 9.24 -13.84
CA GLU A 44 6.75 9.85 -12.52
C GLU A 44 8.19 9.81 -11.98
N LEU A 45 8.86 8.66 -12.05
CA LEU A 45 10.25 8.52 -11.62
C LEU A 45 11.16 9.45 -12.41
N ARG A 46 10.99 9.54 -13.74
CA ARG A 46 11.75 10.47 -14.58
C ARG A 46 11.52 11.92 -14.15
N SER A 47 10.28 12.32 -13.90
CA SER A 47 9.97 13.67 -13.43
C SER A 47 10.65 13.97 -12.09
N ARG A 48 10.60 13.03 -11.13
CA ARG A 48 11.24 13.17 -9.82
C ARG A 48 12.76 13.22 -9.91
N ILE A 49 13.36 12.37 -10.75
CA ILE A 49 14.80 12.34 -11.02
C ILE A 49 15.23 13.68 -11.61
N ASN A 50 14.58 14.15 -12.68
CA ASN A 50 14.93 15.41 -13.34
C ASN A 50 14.88 16.59 -12.35
N LYS A 51 13.80 16.68 -11.55
CA LYS A 51 13.67 17.73 -10.54
C LYS A 51 14.79 17.68 -9.50
N ALA A 52 15.15 16.48 -9.02
CA ALA A 52 16.23 16.35 -8.06
C ALA A 52 17.61 16.64 -8.68
N GLU A 53 17.81 16.30 -9.96
CA GLU A 53 19.03 16.65 -10.69
C GLU A 53 19.17 18.16 -10.90
N GLU A 54 18.07 18.87 -11.15
CA GLU A 54 18.04 20.34 -11.14
C GLU A 54 18.47 20.89 -9.77
N THR A 55 17.86 20.41 -8.68
CA THR A 55 18.27 20.80 -7.32
C THR A 55 19.74 20.49 -7.04
N CYS A 56 20.23 19.31 -7.44
CA CYS A 56 21.65 18.95 -7.31
C CYS A 56 22.56 19.96 -8.02
N ARG A 57 22.20 20.31 -9.27
CA ARG A 57 22.97 21.22 -10.11
C ARG A 57 22.96 22.66 -9.59
N GLU A 58 21.78 23.17 -9.25
CA GLU A 58 21.57 24.59 -8.94
C GLU A 58 21.86 24.97 -7.49
N GLU A 59 21.76 24.01 -6.56
CA GLU A 59 22.00 24.29 -5.14
C GLU A 59 23.31 23.67 -4.64
N LYS A 60 23.54 22.39 -4.93
CA LYS A 60 24.64 21.63 -4.29
C LYS A 60 25.95 21.67 -5.07
N CYS A 61 25.87 21.61 -6.40
CA CYS A 61 27.01 21.61 -7.33
C CYS A 61 27.12 22.92 -8.10
N ASN A 62 26.52 23.99 -7.55
CA ASN A 62 26.41 25.26 -8.24
C ASN A 62 27.77 25.94 -8.45
N THR A 63 28.73 25.71 -7.56
CA THR A 63 30.07 26.30 -7.66
C THR A 63 30.75 25.86 -8.94
N GLU A 64 30.77 24.55 -9.19
CA GLU A 64 31.35 23.92 -10.37
C GLU A 64 30.50 24.24 -11.61
N TRP A 65 29.17 24.14 -11.48
CA TRP A 65 28.23 24.45 -12.57
C TRP A 65 28.34 25.90 -13.06
N SER A 66 28.32 26.87 -12.15
CA SER A 66 28.47 28.30 -12.48
C SER A 66 29.80 28.60 -13.15
N SER A 67 30.87 27.90 -12.75
CA SER A 67 32.19 28.04 -13.35
C SER A 67 32.23 27.46 -14.78
N LEU A 68 31.56 26.33 -15.01
CA LEU A 68 31.40 25.75 -16.36
C LEU A 68 30.61 26.67 -17.30
N VAL A 69 29.54 27.30 -16.81
CA VAL A 69 28.69 28.20 -17.61
C VAL A 69 29.41 29.51 -17.96
N LYS A 70 30.22 30.06 -17.04
CA LYS A 70 31.00 31.29 -17.28
C LYS A 70 32.17 31.09 -18.25
N GLY A 71 32.58 29.83 -18.47
CA GLY A 71 33.77 29.48 -19.22
C GLY A 71 35.02 29.52 -18.33
N THR A 72 35.92 28.56 -18.56
CA THR A 72 37.24 28.48 -17.92
C THR A 72 38.32 28.34 -18.98
N GLU A 73 39.58 28.54 -18.61
CA GLU A 73 40.72 28.33 -19.50
C GLU A 73 40.75 26.87 -20.00
N GLN A 74 41.19 26.67 -21.24
CA GLN A 74 41.05 25.40 -21.95
C GLN A 74 41.82 24.24 -21.28
N ASP A 75 42.91 24.56 -20.58
CA ASP A 75 43.75 23.65 -19.81
C ASP A 75 43.10 23.18 -18.48
N THR A 76 42.23 24.00 -17.89
CA THR A 76 41.53 23.68 -16.63
C THR A 76 40.12 23.11 -16.84
N PHE A 77 39.54 23.24 -18.04
CA PHE A 77 38.20 22.76 -18.36
C PHE A 77 37.98 21.27 -18.04
N GLY A 78 38.93 20.41 -18.40
CA GLY A 78 38.83 18.97 -18.15
C GLY A 78 38.90 18.57 -16.67
N GLU A 79 39.51 19.39 -15.82
CA GLU A 79 39.50 19.20 -14.37
C GLU A 79 38.15 19.63 -13.79
N LEU A 80 37.66 20.80 -14.21
CA LEU A 80 36.37 21.34 -13.76
C LEU A 80 35.18 20.42 -14.11
N VAL A 81 35.16 19.82 -15.30
CA VAL A 81 34.13 18.83 -15.67
C VAL A 81 34.17 17.61 -14.74
N ARG A 82 35.38 17.11 -14.41
CA ARG A 82 35.53 15.97 -13.50
C ARG A 82 35.07 16.29 -12.08
N GLU A 83 35.30 17.51 -11.60
CA GLU A 83 34.83 17.95 -10.29
C GLU A 83 33.31 18.08 -10.25
N TYR A 84 32.72 18.67 -11.30
CA TYR A 84 31.27 18.75 -11.45
C TYR A 84 30.62 17.35 -11.48
N ASP A 85 31.14 16.44 -12.29
CA ASP A 85 30.62 15.07 -12.40
C ASP A 85 30.69 14.34 -11.05
N LYS A 86 31.82 14.46 -10.33
CA LYS A 86 31.96 13.92 -8.97
C LYS A 86 30.92 14.50 -8.01
N CYS A 87 30.67 15.81 -8.07
CA CYS A 87 29.65 16.44 -7.23
C CYS A 87 28.25 15.92 -7.56
N MET A 88 27.91 15.86 -8.86
CA MET A 88 26.61 15.39 -9.33
C MET A 88 26.38 13.92 -8.98
N ASP A 89 27.36 13.05 -9.16
CA ASP A 89 27.26 11.63 -8.81
C ASP A 89 27.04 11.45 -7.31
N LYS A 90 27.81 12.17 -6.49
CA LYS A 90 27.61 12.16 -5.04
C LYS A 90 26.20 12.65 -4.68
N CYS A 91 25.72 13.73 -5.30
CA CYS A 91 24.38 14.25 -5.04
C CYS A 91 23.29 13.27 -5.44
N ARG A 92 23.36 12.71 -6.65
CA ARG A 92 22.41 11.72 -7.17
C ARG A 92 22.33 10.51 -6.26
N MET A 93 23.47 9.94 -5.87
CA MET A 93 23.52 8.79 -4.97
C MET A 93 22.83 9.09 -3.63
N GLN A 94 23.03 10.28 -3.08
CA GLN A 94 22.45 10.69 -1.79
C GLN A 94 20.97 11.07 -1.85
N THR A 95 20.48 11.56 -2.99
CA THR A 95 19.13 12.15 -3.09
C THR A 95 18.12 11.28 -3.85
N ILE A 96 18.56 10.58 -4.90
CA ILE A 96 17.68 9.87 -5.83
C ILE A 96 18.21 8.51 -6.30
N GLY A 97 19.26 7.97 -5.66
CA GLY A 97 19.86 6.71 -6.07
C GLY A 97 18.87 5.55 -6.11
N ARG A 98 17.88 5.55 -5.20
CA ARG A 98 16.80 4.57 -5.16
C ARG A 98 15.86 4.70 -6.36
N GLU A 99 15.43 5.92 -6.69
CA GLU A 99 14.55 6.22 -7.81
C GLU A 99 15.20 5.86 -9.15
N VAL A 100 16.48 6.19 -9.31
CA VAL A 100 17.26 5.82 -10.50
C VAL A 100 17.36 4.31 -10.62
N GLY A 101 17.71 3.61 -9.54
CA GLY A 101 17.76 2.16 -9.51
C GLY A 101 16.42 1.53 -9.89
N MET A 102 15.33 1.97 -9.26
CA MET A 102 13.99 1.48 -9.54
C MET A 102 13.54 1.72 -10.98
N LEU A 103 13.89 2.88 -11.56
CA LEU A 103 13.61 3.15 -12.98
C LEU A 103 14.32 2.13 -13.88
N GLN A 104 15.58 1.78 -13.57
CA GLN A 104 16.33 0.76 -14.30
C GLN A 104 15.69 -0.63 -14.15
N GLU A 105 15.25 -1.02 -12.95
CA GLU A 105 14.54 -2.29 -12.74
C GLU A 105 13.27 -2.37 -13.61
N ILE A 106 12.45 -1.31 -13.61
CA ILE A 106 11.22 -1.25 -14.42
C ILE A 106 11.52 -1.34 -15.92
N MET A 107 12.60 -0.70 -16.39
CA MET A 107 13.01 -0.77 -17.79
C MET A 107 13.41 -2.18 -18.23
N LYS A 108 14.01 -2.96 -17.32
CA LYS A 108 14.44 -4.34 -17.57
C LYS A 108 13.30 -5.37 -17.52
N LYS A 109 12.19 -5.07 -16.84
CA LYS A 109 11.07 -6.02 -16.60
C LYS A 109 10.63 -6.79 -17.84
N ALA A 110 10.46 -6.12 -18.98
CA ALA A 110 9.93 -6.75 -20.19
C ALA A 110 10.82 -7.89 -20.70
N ASP A 111 12.14 -7.69 -20.70
CA ASP A 111 13.09 -8.69 -21.20
C ASP A 111 13.18 -9.90 -20.25
N PHE A 112 13.29 -9.65 -18.93
CA PHE A 112 13.33 -10.73 -17.94
C PHE A 112 12.00 -11.48 -17.84
N TRP A 113 10.88 -10.79 -18.00
CA TRP A 113 9.55 -11.43 -18.04
C TRP A 113 9.43 -12.39 -19.22
N LYS A 114 9.86 -11.97 -20.41
CA LYS A 114 9.87 -12.81 -21.61
C LYS A 114 10.68 -14.08 -21.38
N ASN A 115 11.90 -13.94 -20.85
CA ASN A 115 12.78 -15.08 -20.57
C ASN A 115 12.18 -16.02 -19.52
N LEU A 116 11.64 -15.48 -18.43
CA LEU A 116 11.00 -16.27 -17.38
C LEU A 116 9.82 -17.10 -17.92
N MET A 117 8.95 -16.48 -18.73
CA MET A 117 7.80 -17.17 -19.32
C MET A 117 8.24 -18.25 -20.30
N GLN A 118 9.25 -17.98 -21.13
CA GLN A 118 9.80 -18.96 -22.04
C GLN A 118 10.36 -20.18 -21.29
N ILE A 119 11.10 -19.96 -20.19
CA ILE A 119 11.62 -21.05 -19.35
C ILE A 119 10.48 -21.83 -18.68
N GLU A 120 9.46 -21.14 -18.16
CA GLU A 120 8.28 -21.80 -17.55
C GLU A 120 7.53 -22.69 -18.57
N GLU A 121 7.40 -22.23 -19.81
CA GLU A 121 6.66 -22.91 -20.89
C GLU A 121 7.47 -24.03 -21.58
N GLU A 122 8.75 -23.80 -21.89
CA GLU A 122 9.59 -24.72 -22.65
C GLU A 122 10.32 -25.75 -21.77
N MET A 123 10.52 -25.45 -20.48
CA MET A 123 11.27 -26.30 -19.55
C MET A 123 10.39 -26.76 -18.38
N SER A 124 10.33 -25.97 -17.30
CA SER A 124 9.51 -26.30 -16.13
C SER A 124 9.33 -25.10 -15.19
N LEU A 125 8.35 -25.21 -14.28
CA LEU A 125 8.19 -24.28 -13.17
C LEU A 125 9.45 -24.20 -12.30
N GLN A 126 10.13 -25.32 -12.06
CA GLN A 126 11.33 -25.35 -11.21
C GLN A 126 12.50 -24.61 -11.86
N ASP A 127 12.66 -24.74 -13.18
CA ASP A 127 13.68 -24.01 -13.93
C ASP A 127 13.39 -22.50 -13.94
N ALA A 128 12.11 -22.09 -14.06
CA ALA A 128 11.72 -20.69 -13.96
C ALA A 128 12.01 -20.11 -12.56
N LEU A 129 11.80 -20.89 -11.49
CA LEU A 129 12.13 -20.50 -10.12
C LEU A 129 13.65 -20.42 -9.88
N ALA A 130 14.43 -21.32 -10.51
CA ALA A 130 15.89 -21.26 -10.50
C ALA A 130 16.39 -19.99 -11.19
N TYR A 131 15.87 -19.70 -12.39
CA TYR A 131 16.16 -18.47 -13.13
C TYR A 131 15.85 -17.22 -12.30
N TRP A 132 14.68 -17.16 -11.66
CA TRP A 132 14.36 -16.06 -10.75
C TRP A 132 15.41 -15.88 -9.65
N THR A 133 15.89 -16.98 -9.07
CA THR A 133 16.90 -16.93 -8.00
C THR A 133 18.22 -16.32 -8.48
N GLU A 134 18.58 -16.50 -9.75
CA GLU A 134 19.77 -15.90 -10.36
C GLU A 134 19.61 -14.40 -10.59
N ILE A 135 18.41 -13.94 -10.95
CA ILE A 135 18.17 -12.55 -11.37
C ILE A 135 17.54 -11.66 -10.29
N LYS A 136 17.04 -12.22 -9.18
CA LYS A 136 16.24 -11.46 -8.19
C LYS A 136 16.91 -10.19 -7.65
N GLU A 137 18.25 -10.18 -7.57
CA GLU A 137 19.02 -9.03 -7.06
C GLU A 137 18.99 -7.84 -8.04
N GLU A 138 18.70 -8.08 -9.32
CA GLU A 138 18.44 -7.04 -10.32
C GLU A 138 17.09 -6.33 -10.09
N PHE A 139 16.24 -6.84 -9.20
CA PHE A 139 14.90 -6.34 -8.90
C PHE A 139 14.70 -6.04 -7.41
N LYS A 140 15.79 -5.74 -6.69
CA LYS A 140 15.79 -5.58 -5.23
C LYS A 140 14.81 -4.50 -4.74
N TYR A 141 14.66 -3.38 -5.46
CA TYR A 141 13.80 -2.27 -5.03
C TYR A 141 12.32 -2.60 -5.22
N LEU A 142 11.96 -3.25 -6.33
CA LEU A 142 10.60 -3.74 -6.55
C LEU A 142 10.26 -4.88 -5.60
N GLU A 143 11.19 -5.80 -5.33
CA GLU A 143 10.97 -6.87 -4.36
C GLU A 143 10.77 -6.32 -2.94
N GLU A 144 11.58 -5.33 -2.54
CA GLU A 144 11.40 -4.62 -1.27
C GLU A 144 10.04 -3.92 -1.19
N ALA A 145 9.60 -3.27 -2.27
CA ALA A 145 8.29 -2.63 -2.33
C ALA A 145 7.15 -3.64 -2.16
N GLU A 146 7.21 -4.81 -2.82
CA GLU A 146 6.21 -5.86 -2.63
C GLU A 146 6.22 -6.42 -1.20
N ARG A 147 7.38 -6.63 -0.58
CA ARG A 147 7.47 -7.04 0.84
C ARG A 147 6.84 -6.02 1.79
N LYS A 148 7.10 -4.73 1.55
CA LYS A 148 6.50 -3.64 2.33
C LYS A 148 4.99 -3.61 2.13
N TYR A 149 4.52 -3.85 0.91
CA TYR A 149 3.10 -3.89 0.58
C TYR A 149 2.40 -5.06 1.28
N GLU A 150 2.99 -6.26 1.27
CA GLU A 150 2.50 -7.43 2.01
C GLU A 150 2.41 -7.14 3.52
N SER A 151 3.44 -6.51 4.09
CA SER A 151 3.47 -6.12 5.50
C SER A 151 2.39 -5.09 5.84
N ALA A 152 2.20 -4.10 4.96
CA ALA A 152 1.15 -3.09 5.09
C ALA A 152 -0.26 -3.70 5.01
N GLN A 153 -0.47 -4.65 4.09
CA GLN A 153 -1.73 -5.38 4.01
C GLN A 153 -2.00 -6.15 5.31
N GLU A 154 -0.98 -6.79 5.88
CA GLU A 154 -1.11 -7.52 7.14
C GLU A 154 -1.47 -6.58 8.30
N ALA A 155 -0.82 -5.42 8.37
CA ALA A 155 -1.12 -4.39 9.36
C ALA A 155 -2.58 -3.88 9.29
N LEU A 156 -3.17 -3.86 8.09
CA LEU A 156 -4.55 -3.45 7.85
C LEU A 156 -5.58 -4.58 7.98
N LYS A 157 -5.17 -5.86 7.95
CA LYS A 157 -6.09 -6.96 8.22
C LYS A 157 -6.57 -6.88 9.67
N LEU A 158 -7.82 -7.30 9.86
CA LEU A 158 -8.34 -7.50 11.20
C LEU A 158 -7.94 -8.89 11.68
N THR A 159 -7.47 -8.98 12.93
CA THR A 159 -7.31 -10.27 13.61
C THR A 159 -8.69 -10.87 13.93
N GLU A 160 -8.74 -12.17 14.22
CA GLU A 160 -9.99 -12.83 14.65
C GLU A 160 -10.60 -12.14 15.89
N ASP A 161 -9.74 -11.70 16.82
CA ASP A 161 -10.14 -10.95 18.00
C ASP A 161 -10.73 -9.58 17.64
N GLU A 162 -10.09 -8.83 16.74
CA GLU A 162 -10.62 -7.56 16.24
C GLU A 162 -11.97 -7.75 15.53
N GLU A 163 -12.12 -8.80 14.72
CA GLU A 163 -13.40 -9.12 14.07
C GLU A 163 -14.50 -9.48 15.08
N SER A 164 -14.16 -10.28 16.09
CA SER A 164 -15.06 -10.63 17.20
C SER A 164 -15.48 -9.37 17.96
N LYS A 165 -14.52 -8.49 18.26
CA LYS A 165 -14.76 -7.19 18.90
C LYS A 165 -15.70 -6.31 18.08
N VAL A 166 -15.53 -6.23 16.75
CA VAL A 166 -16.46 -5.49 15.88
C VAL A 166 -17.88 -6.05 15.98
N LYS A 167 -18.05 -7.38 16.02
CA LYS A 167 -19.37 -8.01 16.18
C LYS A 167 -19.99 -7.66 17.53
N GLN A 168 -19.21 -7.72 18.62
CA GLN A 168 -19.66 -7.35 19.96
C GLN A 168 -20.06 -5.87 20.05
N LEU A 169 -19.18 -4.95 19.65
CA LEU A 169 -19.44 -3.50 19.68
C LEU A 169 -20.70 -3.15 18.87
N LYS A 170 -20.92 -3.83 17.72
CA LYS A 170 -22.13 -3.66 16.91
C LYS A 170 -23.39 -4.11 17.65
N GLN A 171 -23.33 -5.22 18.40
CA GLN A 171 -24.47 -5.70 19.18
C GLN A 171 -24.77 -4.76 20.34
N GLU A 172 -23.75 -4.27 21.04
CA GLU A 172 -23.89 -3.32 22.15
C GLU A 172 -24.51 -1.99 21.69
N ALA A 173 -24.01 -1.42 20.60
CA ALA A 173 -24.58 -0.21 20.01
C ALA A 173 -26.05 -0.40 19.61
N LYS A 174 -26.40 -1.56 19.03
CA LYS A 174 -27.80 -1.89 18.70
C LYS A 174 -28.69 -2.02 19.94
N ARG A 175 -28.19 -2.66 21.01
CA ARG A 175 -28.93 -2.79 22.27
C ARG A 175 -29.19 -1.40 22.87
N GLN A 176 -28.18 -0.54 22.93
CA GLN A 176 -28.35 0.82 23.43
C GLN A 176 -29.34 1.60 22.57
N GLN A 177 -29.27 1.49 21.24
CA GLN A 177 -30.23 2.13 20.35
C GLN A 177 -31.69 1.72 20.65
N ILE A 178 -31.93 0.44 20.95
CA ILE A 178 -33.26 -0.05 21.34
C ILE A 178 -33.67 0.58 22.66
N ILE A 179 -32.81 0.55 23.68
CA ILE A 179 -33.07 1.15 25.00
C ILE A 179 -33.42 2.63 24.87
N CYS A 180 -32.66 3.39 24.08
CA CYS A 180 -32.95 4.79 23.83
C CYS A 180 -34.31 4.99 23.18
N ARG A 181 -34.62 4.23 22.12
CA ARG A 181 -35.86 4.39 21.35
C ARG A 181 -37.10 3.97 22.13
N THR A 182 -37.04 2.89 22.90
CA THR A 182 -38.20 2.32 23.62
C THR A 182 -38.27 2.70 25.10
N GLY A 183 -37.22 3.33 25.63
CA GLY A 183 -37.16 3.83 27.00
C GLY A 183 -37.04 5.35 27.03
N GLU A 184 -35.81 5.85 27.14
CA GLU A 184 -35.51 7.27 27.42
C GLU A 184 -36.17 8.26 26.45
N CYS A 185 -36.19 7.93 25.15
CA CYS A 185 -36.74 8.79 24.10
C CYS A 185 -38.11 8.33 23.59
N ALA A 186 -38.75 7.36 24.26
CA ALA A 186 -40.00 6.74 23.78
C ALA A 186 -41.16 7.74 23.66
N SER A 187 -41.27 8.67 24.60
CA SER A 187 -42.33 9.68 24.60
C SER A 187 -42.23 10.63 23.40
N LEU A 188 -41.01 11.06 23.06
CA LEU A 188 -40.74 11.89 21.88
C LEU A 188 -40.97 11.09 20.59
N HIS A 189 -40.54 9.84 20.55
CA HIS A 189 -40.77 8.93 19.41
C HIS A 189 -42.27 8.75 19.14
N GLN A 190 -43.08 8.54 20.18
CA GLN A 190 -44.54 8.41 20.05
C GLN A 190 -45.20 9.70 19.57
N LYS A 191 -44.81 10.87 20.11
CA LYS A 191 -45.31 12.17 19.65
C LYS A 191 -44.96 12.42 18.18
N LEU A 192 -43.75 12.05 17.75
CA LEU A 192 -43.32 12.19 16.36
C LEU A 192 -44.17 11.34 15.41
N LEU A 193 -44.52 10.10 15.80
CA LEU A 193 -45.39 9.22 15.02
C LEU A 193 -46.83 9.74 14.92
N GLN A 194 -47.30 10.47 15.92
CA GLN A 194 -48.66 11.01 16.00
C GLN A 194 -48.80 12.43 15.43
N ALA A 195 -47.69 13.10 15.10
CA ALA A 195 -47.74 14.47 14.58
C ALA A 195 -48.32 14.51 13.16
N GLU A 196 -49.32 15.37 12.94
CA GLU A 196 -49.95 15.55 11.62
C GLU A 196 -49.41 16.77 10.87
N LYS A 197 -49.00 17.82 11.59
CA LYS A 197 -48.50 19.08 11.01
C LYS A 197 -47.00 19.01 10.75
N ALA A 198 -46.58 19.53 9.59
CA ALA A 198 -45.17 19.55 9.19
C ALA A 198 -44.27 20.35 10.15
N LYS A 199 -44.75 21.49 10.66
CA LYS A 199 -44.00 22.33 11.60
C LYS A 199 -43.70 21.59 12.91
N ASP A 200 -44.69 20.89 13.45
CA ASP A 200 -44.57 20.13 14.69
C ASP A 200 -43.64 18.92 14.50
N LYS A 201 -43.65 18.28 13.32
CA LYS A 201 -42.71 17.20 12.98
C LYS A 201 -41.26 17.66 13.01
N VAL A 202 -40.95 18.82 12.42
CA VAL A 202 -39.56 19.34 12.39
C VAL A 202 -39.04 19.56 13.81
N GLU A 203 -39.84 20.20 14.66
CA GLU A 203 -39.46 20.46 16.05
C GLU A 203 -39.32 19.15 16.86
N LEU A 204 -40.26 18.22 16.71
CA LEU A 204 -40.21 16.91 17.38
C LEU A 204 -39.03 16.06 16.90
N THR A 205 -38.67 16.11 15.61
CA THR A 205 -37.48 15.44 15.09
C THR A 205 -36.22 15.98 15.74
N MET A 206 -36.06 17.30 15.83
CA MET A 206 -34.90 17.90 16.50
C MET A 206 -34.80 17.48 17.97
N GLN A 207 -35.91 17.48 18.70
CA GLN A 207 -35.95 17.06 20.11
C GLN A 207 -35.63 15.56 20.25
N TYR A 208 -36.20 14.72 19.39
CA TYR A 208 -35.94 13.29 19.38
C TYR A 208 -34.47 12.98 19.05
N ASP A 209 -33.88 13.65 18.06
CA ASP A 209 -32.48 13.47 17.68
C ASP A 209 -31.52 13.91 18.79
N GLN A 210 -31.82 15.01 19.49
CA GLN A 210 -31.07 15.43 20.67
C GLN A 210 -31.14 14.40 21.80
N CYS A 211 -32.33 13.84 22.06
CA CYS A 211 -32.51 12.77 23.04
C CYS A 211 -31.69 11.52 22.66
N MET A 212 -31.82 11.06 21.41
CA MET A 212 -31.08 9.91 20.90
C MET A 212 -29.58 10.14 20.96
N THR A 213 -29.10 11.33 20.61
CA THR A 213 -27.68 11.69 20.70
C THR A 213 -27.17 11.56 22.13
N ARG A 214 -27.91 12.12 23.11
CA ARG A 214 -27.55 12.02 24.53
C ARG A 214 -27.57 10.58 25.04
N CYS A 215 -28.63 9.82 24.76
CA CYS A 215 -28.73 8.45 25.21
C CYS A 215 -27.68 7.52 24.57
N MET A 216 -27.27 7.80 23.33
CA MET A 216 -26.22 7.05 22.63
C MET A 216 -24.80 7.44 23.08
N GLN A 217 -24.61 8.52 23.85
CA GLN A 217 -23.28 8.89 24.36
C GLN A 217 -22.64 7.78 25.21
N VAL A 218 -23.46 6.97 25.89
CA VAL A 218 -23.00 5.81 26.70
C VAL A 218 -22.18 4.82 25.87
N VAL A 219 -22.44 4.71 24.56
CA VAL A 219 -21.72 3.81 23.65
C VAL A 219 -20.90 4.57 22.60
N ALA A 220 -20.68 5.87 22.76
CA ALA A 220 -19.98 6.70 21.77
C ALA A 220 -18.56 6.20 21.47
N ASP A 221 -17.76 5.92 22.52
CA ASP A 221 -16.39 5.42 22.35
C ASP A 221 -16.36 4.04 21.67
N ARG A 222 -17.34 3.19 21.99
CA ARG A 222 -17.50 1.86 21.40
C ARG A 222 -17.83 1.94 19.91
N VAL A 223 -18.70 2.89 19.54
CA VAL A 223 -19.04 3.17 18.14
C VAL A 223 -17.81 3.72 17.41
N LYS A 224 -17.05 4.62 18.03
CA LYS A 224 -15.82 5.18 17.46
C LYS A 224 -14.76 4.10 17.23
N GLU A 225 -14.56 3.21 18.19
CA GLU A 225 -13.64 2.08 18.05
C GLU A 225 -14.09 1.12 16.93
N MET A 226 -15.37 0.77 16.87
CA MET A 226 -15.93 -0.06 15.81
C MET A 226 -15.73 0.59 14.42
N GLN A 227 -15.90 1.91 14.30
CA GLN A 227 -15.65 2.66 13.07
C GLN A 227 -14.17 2.61 12.68
N ARG A 228 -13.24 2.76 13.64
CA ARG A 228 -11.79 2.64 13.39
C ARG A 228 -11.42 1.27 12.85
N LEU A 229 -11.93 0.19 13.44
CA LEU A 229 -11.68 -1.17 12.99
C LEU A 229 -12.27 -1.43 11.59
N ARG A 230 -13.45 -0.88 11.28
CA ARG A 230 -14.01 -0.95 9.93
C ARG A 230 -13.17 -0.18 8.91
N ALA A 231 -12.68 1.00 9.28
CA ALA A 231 -11.83 1.81 8.43
C ALA A 231 -10.56 1.04 8.00
N LYS A 232 -9.92 0.25 8.87
CA LYS A 232 -8.79 -0.64 8.49
C LYS A 232 -9.14 -1.53 7.29
N LYS A 233 -10.33 -2.13 7.29
CA LYS A 233 -10.80 -3.00 6.20
C LYS A 233 -11.07 -2.24 4.91
N ASP A 234 -11.63 -1.03 5.02
CA ASP A 234 -11.90 -0.17 3.87
C ASP A 234 -10.58 0.33 3.26
N TYR A 235 -9.60 0.70 4.08
CA TYR A 235 -8.25 1.05 3.66
C TYR A 235 -7.53 -0.13 3.00
N LEU A 236 -7.64 -1.35 3.54
CA LEU A 236 -7.09 -2.55 2.90
C LEU A 236 -7.67 -2.77 1.50
N LYS A 237 -8.99 -2.55 1.34
CA LYS A 237 -9.66 -2.68 0.05
C LYS A 237 -9.17 -1.61 -0.93
N ALA A 238 -9.13 -0.36 -0.51
CA ALA A 238 -8.64 0.74 -1.34
C ALA A 238 -7.18 0.52 -1.76
N MET A 239 -6.31 0.11 -0.83
CA MET A 239 -4.91 -0.18 -1.10
C MET A 239 -4.73 -1.29 -2.15
N LYS A 240 -5.57 -2.33 -2.12
CA LYS A 240 -5.58 -3.40 -3.13
C LYS A 240 -5.99 -2.90 -4.52
N GLU A 241 -7.02 -2.06 -4.59
CA GLU A 241 -7.43 -1.48 -5.88
C GLU A 241 -6.36 -0.52 -6.42
N ILE A 242 -5.75 0.32 -5.57
CA ILE A 242 -4.64 1.18 -5.97
C ILE A 242 -3.46 0.36 -6.51
N ARG A 243 -3.07 -0.74 -5.85
CA ARG A 243 -2.00 -1.63 -6.36
C ARG A 243 -2.32 -2.19 -7.74
N LYS A 244 -3.59 -2.50 -8.00
CA LYS A 244 -4.07 -3.14 -9.22
C LYS A 244 -4.22 -2.13 -10.37
N GLU A 245 -4.79 -0.97 -10.10
CA GLU A 245 -5.06 0.08 -11.10
C GLU A 245 -3.86 1.00 -11.31
N MET A 246 -3.06 1.20 -10.27
CA MET A 246 -1.84 2.00 -10.28
C MET A 246 -0.67 1.07 -9.98
N SER A 247 0.13 1.32 -8.94
CA SER A 247 1.36 0.55 -8.70
C SER A 247 1.52 0.17 -7.24
N VAL A 248 2.50 -0.68 -6.95
CA VAL A 248 2.89 -0.98 -5.57
C VAL A 248 3.37 0.25 -4.81
N LEU A 249 4.00 1.19 -5.51
CA LEU A 249 4.51 2.43 -4.91
C LEU A 249 3.36 3.36 -4.49
N GLU A 250 2.34 3.49 -5.34
CA GLU A 250 1.16 4.31 -5.02
C GLU A 250 0.35 3.68 -3.89
N ALA A 251 0.24 2.35 -3.86
CA ALA A 251 -0.41 1.65 -2.77
C ALA A 251 0.34 1.85 -1.43
N LEU A 252 1.66 1.88 -1.46
CA LEU A 252 2.49 2.18 -0.28
C LEU A 252 2.38 3.64 0.15
N ARG A 253 2.37 4.59 -0.79
CA ARG A 253 2.15 6.02 -0.48
C ARG A 253 0.79 6.23 0.19
N TYR A 254 -0.25 5.60 -0.35
CA TYR A 254 -1.57 5.58 0.27
C TYR A 254 -1.54 5.00 1.67
N PHE A 255 -0.80 3.90 1.88
CA PHE A 255 -0.64 3.31 3.21
C PHE A 255 0.03 4.27 4.20
N ASP A 256 1.08 4.98 3.78
CA ASP A 256 1.76 5.98 4.62
C ASP A 256 0.82 7.15 5.00
N ASP A 257 -0.10 7.52 4.12
CA ASP A 257 -1.13 8.52 4.42
C ASP A 257 -2.12 8.02 5.47
N VAL A 258 -2.67 6.82 5.31
CA VAL A 258 -3.67 6.28 6.25
C VAL A 258 -3.08 5.78 7.58
N LYS A 259 -1.77 5.48 7.64
CA LYS A 259 -1.08 5.18 8.90
C LYS A 259 -1.33 6.26 9.95
N ARG A 260 -1.30 7.53 9.52
CA ARG A 260 -1.57 8.70 10.36
C ARG A 260 -3.01 8.69 10.88
N ASP A 261 -3.99 8.41 10.03
CA ASP A 261 -5.40 8.33 10.41
C ASP A 261 -5.67 7.20 11.42
N LEU A 262 -4.94 6.10 11.30
CA LEU A 262 -5.06 4.94 12.19
C LEU A 262 -4.30 5.12 13.51
N GLY A 263 -3.48 6.17 13.66
CA GLY A 263 -2.60 6.36 14.80
C GLY A 263 -1.49 5.32 14.88
N MET A 264 -1.09 4.76 13.73
CA MET A 264 0.03 3.83 13.58
C MET A 264 1.28 4.66 13.33
N ILE A 265 1.81 5.27 14.39
CA ILE A 265 3.08 6.03 14.33
C ILE A 265 4.19 5.08 14.77
N ASP A 266 5.26 5.01 13.97
CA ASP A 266 6.49 4.29 14.28
C ASP A 266 7.29 4.98 15.41
#